data_AF-M1EBQ6-F1
#
_entry.id   AF-M1EBQ6-F1
#
_cell.length_a   1.000
_cell.length_b   1.000
_cell.length_c   1.000
_cell.angle_alpha   90.00
_cell.angle_beta   90.00
_cell.angle_gamma   90.00
#
_symmetry.space_group_name_H-M   'P 1'
#
loop_
_entity.id
_entity.type
_entity.pdbx_description
1 polymer ?
#
loop_
_entity_poly.entity_id
_entity_poly.type
_entity_poly.pdbx_seq_one_letter_code
_entity_poly.pdbx_strand_id
1 'polypeptide(L)'
;RRACGGHGYSKLSGLPSLVTRVTASCTYEGDNTVLYLQMARFLVKNYLQTQAIPGSTQKSLPPSVAYLTAPYLARCPAQKAADFLHPKLYTTAWAHVAARLIKDSAHHLETLIRSGADWAEAWNQTTVIHLQTAKAHCYYISVKSFTETLEKLENKPAVWQVLKRLCDLYALHGILTNAADFLHDGFLSGAQVDAVRTGYLELLGLVRKDAILLTDAFDFTDPSLNSALGCYDGNVYERLFHWAQKSPTNTQ
;
A
#
# COMPACT_ATOMS: atom_id res chain seq x y z
N ARG A 1 -17.83 2.92 -2.63
CA ARG A 1 -18.90 3.64 -3.38
C ARG A 1 -19.46 2.84 -4.55
N ARG A 2 -18.68 2.61 -5.63
CA ARG A 2 -19.18 1.93 -6.85
C ARG A 2 -19.72 0.52 -6.60
N ALA A 3 -19.15 -0.21 -5.65
CA ALA A 3 -19.63 -1.55 -5.24
C ALA A 3 -21.07 -1.57 -4.71
N CYS A 4 -21.65 -0.43 -4.30
CA CYS A 4 -23.03 -0.33 -3.83
C CYS A 4 -24.03 0.04 -4.94
N GLY A 5 -23.63 -0.07 -6.21
CA GLY A 5 -24.46 0.26 -7.37
C GLY A 5 -24.99 1.70 -7.34
N GLY A 6 -26.22 1.89 -7.83
CA GLY A 6 -26.90 3.19 -7.88
C GLY A 6 -27.11 3.81 -6.49
N HIS A 7 -27.47 2.99 -5.49
CA HIS A 7 -27.68 3.48 -4.12
C HIS A 7 -26.40 4.08 -3.50
N GLY A 8 -25.22 3.60 -3.90
CA GLY A 8 -23.94 4.20 -3.50
C GLY A 8 -23.69 5.61 -4.04
N TYR A 9 -24.45 6.09 -5.02
CA TYR A 9 -24.37 7.48 -5.49
C TYR A 9 -25.20 8.42 -4.61
N SER A 10 -26.26 7.93 -3.97
CA SER A 10 -27.11 8.72 -3.08
C SER A 10 -26.33 9.22 -1.87
N LYS A 11 -26.60 10.46 -1.42
CA LYS A 11 -26.07 11.00 -0.16
C LYS A 11 -26.50 10.16 1.05
N LEU A 12 -27.65 9.46 0.97
CA LEU A 12 -28.12 8.56 2.02
C LEU A 12 -27.19 7.37 2.29
N SER A 13 -26.32 7.03 1.33
CA SER A 13 -25.27 6.03 1.55
C SER A 13 -24.11 6.51 2.43
N GLY A 14 -23.99 7.83 2.69
CA GLY A 14 -22.86 8.43 3.39
C GLY A 14 -21.54 8.44 2.60
N LEU A 15 -21.38 7.55 1.61
CA LEU A 15 -20.14 7.36 0.85
C LEU A 15 -19.70 8.58 0.03
N PRO A 16 -20.58 9.33 -0.66
CA PRO A 16 -20.17 10.55 -1.36
C PRO A 16 -19.58 11.58 -0.40
N SER A 17 -20.25 11.83 0.73
CA SER A 17 -19.78 12.78 1.75
C SER A 17 -18.44 12.36 2.35
N LEU A 18 -18.26 11.05 2.61
CA LEU A 18 -16.99 10.51 3.08
C LEU A 18 -15.86 10.74 2.06
N VAL A 19 -16.09 10.40 0.80
CA VAL A 19 -15.10 10.61 -0.28
C VAL A 19 -14.74 12.08 -0.38
N THR A 20 -15.71 12.99 -0.40
CA THR A 20 -15.44 14.44 -0.47
C THR A 20 -14.57 14.91 0.69
N ARG A 21 -14.85 14.48 1.92
CA ARG A 21 -14.05 14.87 3.10
C ARG A 21 -12.63 14.32 3.06
N VAL A 22 -12.48 13.03 2.75
CA VAL A 22 -11.17 12.36 2.76
C VAL A 22 -10.30 12.82 1.58
N THR A 23 -10.88 13.15 0.43
CA THR A 23 -10.10 13.58 -0.74
C THR A 23 -9.25 14.82 -0.46
N ALA A 24 -9.73 15.73 0.39
CA ALA A 24 -8.98 16.92 0.78
C ALA A 24 -7.64 16.58 1.46
N SER A 25 -7.52 15.42 2.11
CA SER A 25 -6.30 14.97 2.78
C SER A 25 -5.16 14.62 1.83
N CYS A 26 -5.43 14.59 0.52
CA CYS A 26 -4.38 14.44 -0.50
C CYS A 26 -3.69 15.77 -0.85
N THR A 27 -4.20 16.89 -0.31
CA THR A 27 -3.76 18.25 -0.65
C THR A 27 -3.39 19.06 0.60
N TYR A 28 -4.21 19.01 1.66
CA TYR A 28 -3.84 19.66 2.93
C TYR A 28 -2.70 18.88 3.62
N GLU A 29 -1.97 19.50 4.55
CA GLU A 29 -0.74 18.95 5.17
C GLU A 29 0.40 18.59 4.18
N GLY A 30 0.32 19.11 2.95
CA GLY A 30 1.29 18.90 1.88
C GLY A 30 0.71 18.08 0.74
N ASP A 31 0.81 18.60 -0.48
CA ASP A 31 0.37 17.87 -1.66
C ASP A 31 1.10 16.52 -1.76
N ASN A 32 0.36 15.44 -2.01
CA ASN A 32 0.90 14.09 -2.07
C ASN A 32 2.13 13.96 -2.98
N THR A 33 2.14 14.64 -4.13
CA THR A 33 3.28 14.61 -5.06
C THR A 33 4.51 15.24 -4.44
N VAL A 34 4.34 16.39 -3.78
CA VAL A 34 5.43 17.07 -3.07
C VAL A 34 5.97 16.22 -1.92
N LEU A 35 5.09 15.58 -1.14
CA LEU A 35 5.49 14.67 -0.07
C LEU A 35 6.25 13.45 -0.59
N TYR A 36 5.81 12.86 -1.70
CA TYR A 36 6.55 11.78 -2.36
C TYR A 36 7.94 12.23 -2.83
N LEU A 37 8.05 13.43 -3.40
CA LEU A 37 9.34 13.98 -3.82
C LEU A 37 10.28 14.28 -2.64
N GLN A 38 9.73 14.78 -1.52
CA GLN A 38 10.50 14.94 -0.29
C GLN A 38 11.03 13.60 0.23
N MET A 39 10.19 12.56 0.21
CA MET A 39 10.60 11.20 0.57
C MET A 39 11.65 10.66 -0.39
N ALA A 40 11.49 10.85 -1.71
CA ALA A 40 12.46 10.42 -2.70
C ALA A 40 13.85 11.05 -2.47
N ARG A 41 13.91 12.34 -2.08
CA ARG A 41 15.18 13.00 -1.72
C ARG A 41 15.86 12.30 -0.55
N PHE A 42 15.09 11.95 0.49
CA PHE A 42 15.59 11.18 1.63
C PHE A 42 16.10 9.80 1.19
N LEU A 43 15.39 9.09 0.33
CA LEU A 43 15.77 7.76 -0.14
C LEU A 43 17.05 7.79 -0.97
N VAL A 44 17.14 8.67 -1.98
CA VAL A 44 18.33 8.84 -2.82
C VAL A 44 19.55 9.19 -1.96
N LYS A 45 19.40 10.13 -1.02
CA LYS A 45 20.48 10.51 -0.10
C LYS A 45 21.03 9.32 0.70
N ASN A 46 20.14 8.51 1.30
CA ASN A 46 20.56 7.35 2.08
C ASN A 46 21.19 6.26 1.20
N TYR A 47 20.66 6.05 -0.02
CA TYR A 47 21.28 5.14 -0.97
C TYR A 47 22.70 5.57 -1.34
N LEU A 48 22.92 6.83 -1.69
CA LEU A 48 24.26 7.35 -2.01
C LEU A 48 25.23 7.20 -0.84
N GLN A 49 24.75 7.35 0.40
CA GLN A 49 25.55 7.09 1.60
C GLN A 49 26.01 5.63 1.70
N THR A 50 25.22 4.66 1.23
CA THR A 50 25.64 3.23 1.17
C THR A 50 26.74 2.98 0.15
N GLN A 51 26.85 3.83 -0.88
CA GLN A 51 27.84 3.71 -1.95
C GLN A 51 29.15 4.45 -1.61
N ALA A 52 29.21 5.21 -0.52
CA ALA A 52 30.40 5.94 -0.12
C ALA A 52 31.55 4.98 0.26
N ILE A 53 32.79 5.40 -0.07
CA ILE A 53 34.02 4.59 0.07
C ILE A 53 34.19 4.09 1.53
N PRO A 54 34.56 2.80 1.74
CA PRO A 54 34.88 2.27 3.06
C PRO A 54 36.01 3.08 3.72
N GLY A 55 35.73 3.78 4.81
CA GLY A 55 36.67 4.67 5.51
C GLY A 55 36.12 6.06 5.85
N SER A 56 35.03 6.47 5.20
CA SER A 56 34.18 7.55 5.70
C SER A 56 33.44 7.06 6.96
N THR A 57 33.14 7.96 7.91
CA THR A 57 32.29 7.65 9.07
C THR A 57 30.91 7.24 8.55
N GLN A 58 30.70 5.94 8.31
CA GLN A 58 29.42 5.37 7.91
C GLN A 58 28.45 5.62 9.07
N LYS A 59 27.67 6.70 8.98
CA LYS A 59 26.55 6.89 9.88
C LYS A 59 25.60 5.71 9.67
N SER A 60 25.16 5.11 10.77
CA SER A 60 24.16 4.05 10.72
C SER A 60 22.93 4.52 9.94
N LEU A 61 22.44 3.67 9.05
CA LEU A 61 21.22 3.97 8.30
C LEU A 61 20.01 4.02 9.25
N PRO A 62 19.04 4.90 9.01
CA PRO A 62 17.76 4.85 9.72
C PRO A 62 17.08 3.48 9.54
N PRO A 63 16.38 2.96 10.57
CA PRO A 63 15.73 1.65 10.49
C PRO A 63 14.75 1.49 9.33
N SER A 64 14.11 2.59 8.89
CA SER A 64 13.20 2.58 7.75
C SER A 64 13.88 2.22 6.42
N VAL A 65 15.19 2.50 6.29
CA VAL A 65 15.98 2.25 5.07
C VAL A 65 17.11 1.25 5.28
N ALA A 66 17.13 0.54 6.41
CA ALA A 66 18.12 -0.49 6.71
C ALA A 66 18.15 -1.64 5.68
N TYR A 67 17.06 -1.84 4.94
CA TYR A 67 17.00 -2.82 3.86
C TYR A 67 17.92 -2.50 2.68
N LEU A 68 18.39 -1.25 2.53
CA LEU A 68 19.35 -0.87 1.48
C LEU A 68 20.71 -1.57 1.63
N THR A 69 21.03 -2.06 2.83
CA THR A 69 22.26 -2.83 3.12
C THR A 69 22.00 -4.32 3.29
N ALA A 70 20.76 -4.78 3.10
CA ALA A 70 20.44 -6.20 3.19
C ALA A 70 21.09 -6.97 2.02
N PRO A 71 21.41 -8.26 2.21
CA PRO A 71 21.94 -9.09 1.13
C PRO A 71 21.03 -9.07 -0.10
N TYR A 72 21.62 -8.81 -1.27
CA TYR A 72 20.90 -8.80 -2.53
C TYR A 72 20.42 -10.21 -2.89
N LEU A 73 19.12 -10.34 -3.17
CA LEU A 73 18.50 -11.56 -3.67
C LEU A 73 18.19 -11.37 -5.15
N ALA A 74 18.93 -12.07 -6.01
CA ALA A 74 18.75 -11.95 -7.46
C ALA A 74 17.37 -12.47 -7.94
N ARG A 75 16.78 -13.44 -7.25
CA ARG A 75 15.50 -14.05 -7.61
C ARG A 75 14.69 -14.41 -6.37
N CYS A 76 13.37 -14.39 -6.51
CA CYS A 76 12.46 -14.90 -5.51
C CYS A 76 12.56 -16.43 -5.41
N PRO A 77 12.69 -17.00 -4.19
CA PRO A 77 12.82 -18.45 -4.02
C PRO A 77 11.49 -19.21 -4.12
N ALA A 78 10.34 -18.51 -4.09
CA ALA A 78 9.01 -19.14 -4.12
C ALA A 78 8.80 -20.02 -5.36
N GLN A 79 8.20 -21.19 -5.17
CA GLN A 79 7.87 -22.12 -6.25
C GLN A 79 6.36 -22.34 -6.40
N LYS A 80 5.59 -22.15 -5.32
CA LYS A 80 4.14 -22.39 -5.28
C LYS A 80 3.39 -21.27 -4.55
N ALA A 81 2.08 -21.21 -4.75
CA ALA A 81 1.21 -20.19 -4.15
C ALA A 81 1.34 -20.12 -2.62
N ALA A 82 1.45 -21.28 -1.96
CA ALA A 82 1.61 -21.36 -0.50
C ALA A 82 2.88 -20.64 0.01
N ASP A 83 3.94 -20.58 -0.79
CA ASP A 83 5.19 -19.92 -0.37
C ASP A 83 4.99 -18.40 -0.23
N PHE A 84 4.10 -17.82 -1.04
CA PHE A 84 3.72 -16.41 -0.97
C PHE A 84 2.87 -16.08 0.25
N LEU A 85 2.39 -17.07 0.99
CA LEU A 85 1.67 -16.89 2.26
C LEU A 85 2.63 -16.81 3.46
N HIS A 86 3.93 -16.61 3.23
CA HIS A 86 4.91 -16.37 4.29
C HIS A 86 5.31 -14.89 4.37
N PRO A 87 5.04 -14.20 5.50
CA PRO A 87 5.27 -12.77 5.60
C PRO A 87 6.67 -12.27 5.30
N LYS A 88 7.67 -13.05 5.70
CA LYS A 88 9.06 -12.77 5.40
C LYS A 88 9.33 -12.69 3.90
N LEU A 89 8.70 -13.57 3.10
CA LEU A 89 8.94 -13.66 1.66
C LEU A 89 8.46 -12.41 0.92
N TYR A 90 7.20 -12.00 1.12
CA TYR A 90 6.69 -10.80 0.45
C TYR A 90 7.32 -9.52 1.00
N THR A 91 7.76 -9.51 2.27
CA THR A 91 8.47 -8.35 2.84
C THR A 91 9.83 -8.19 2.17
N THR A 92 10.57 -9.28 1.99
CA THR A 92 11.84 -9.28 1.25
C THR A 92 11.64 -8.94 -0.23
N ALA A 93 10.57 -9.42 -0.86
CA ALA A 93 10.24 -9.06 -2.25
C ALA A 93 10.02 -7.54 -2.41
N TRP A 94 9.26 -6.93 -1.50
CA TRP A 94 9.06 -5.48 -1.50
C TRP A 94 10.33 -4.70 -1.18
N ALA A 95 11.17 -5.19 -0.27
CA ALA A 95 12.47 -4.59 0.03
C ALA A 95 13.37 -4.57 -1.22
N HIS A 96 13.41 -5.68 -1.95
CA HIS A 96 14.15 -5.81 -3.21
C HIS A 96 13.69 -4.78 -4.24
N VAL A 97 12.39 -4.73 -4.53
CA VAL A 97 11.82 -3.80 -5.52
C VAL A 97 12.07 -2.35 -5.10
N ALA A 98 11.85 -2.01 -3.83
CA ALA A 98 12.12 -0.66 -3.33
C ALA A 98 13.60 -0.30 -3.47
N ALA A 99 14.52 -1.19 -3.10
CA ALA A 99 15.97 -0.93 -3.20
C ALA A 99 16.41 -0.77 -4.66
N ARG A 100 15.91 -1.62 -5.56
CA ARG A 100 16.17 -1.51 -7.01
C ARG A 100 15.69 -0.17 -7.55
N LEU A 101 14.44 0.22 -7.29
CA LEU A 101 13.89 1.48 -7.80
C LEU A 101 14.64 2.69 -7.24
N ILE A 102 15.09 2.66 -5.98
CA ILE A 102 15.93 3.70 -5.40
C ILE A 102 17.28 3.80 -6.15
N LYS A 103 17.91 2.65 -6.42
CA LYS A 103 19.15 2.59 -7.20
C LYS A 103 18.94 3.15 -8.61
N ASP A 104 17.89 2.72 -9.30
CA ASP A 104 17.58 3.18 -10.66
C ASP A 104 17.32 4.68 -10.67
N SER A 105 16.61 5.20 -9.66
CA SER A 105 16.35 6.62 -9.47
C SER A 105 17.63 7.43 -9.26
N ALA A 106 18.52 6.96 -8.39
CA ALA A 106 19.81 7.62 -8.15
C ALA A 106 20.69 7.59 -9.42
N HIS A 107 20.70 6.47 -10.14
CA HIS A 107 21.47 6.31 -11.37
C HIS A 107 21.02 7.25 -12.50
N HIS A 108 19.71 7.38 -12.73
CA HIS A 108 19.19 8.31 -13.74
C HIS A 108 19.49 9.76 -13.37
N LEU A 109 19.35 10.12 -12.09
CA LEU A 109 19.69 11.46 -11.60
C LEU A 109 21.18 11.77 -11.83
N GLU A 110 22.08 10.86 -11.44
CA GLU A 110 23.52 11.01 -11.68
C GLU A 110 23.87 11.09 -13.17
N THR A 111 23.19 10.31 -14.02
CA THR A 111 23.45 10.30 -15.46
C THR A 111 23.13 11.65 -16.09
N LEU A 112 22.00 12.26 -15.73
CA LEU A 112 21.64 13.59 -16.22
C LEU A 112 22.62 14.67 -15.74
N ILE A 113 23.00 14.63 -14.46
CA ILE A 113 24.00 15.56 -13.91
C ILE A 113 25.34 15.43 -14.65
N ARG A 114 25.78 14.20 -14.94
CA ARG A 114 27.02 13.95 -15.71
C ARG A 114 26.90 14.42 -17.16
N SER A 115 25.71 14.44 -17.73
CA SER A 115 25.46 14.98 -19.07
C SER A 115 25.40 16.51 -19.14
N GLY A 116 25.54 17.19 -18.00
CA GLY A 116 25.64 18.65 -17.92
C GLY A 116 24.39 19.37 -17.43
N ALA A 117 23.30 18.65 -17.12
CA ALA A 117 22.13 19.24 -16.48
C ALA A 117 22.47 19.69 -15.05
N ASP A 118 21.92 20.81 -14.62
CA ASP A 118 22.01 21.18 -13.21
C ASP A 118 21.15 20.25 -12.34
N TRP A 119 21.37 20.30 -11.02
CA TRP A 119 20.69 19.38 -10.11
C TRP A 119 19.16 19.55 -10.11
N ALA A 120 18.65 20.79 -10.22
CA ALA A 120 17.22 21.06 -10.18
C ALA A 120 16.53 20.58 -11.46
N GLU A 121 17.16 20.81 -12.61
CA GLU A 121 16.73 20.31 -13.90
C GLU A 121 16.73 18.78 -13.93
N ALA A 122 17.84 18.15 -13.53
CA ALA A 122 17.95 16.70 -13.49
C ALA A 122 16.88 16.08 -12.56
N TRP A 123 16.69 16.65 -11.37
CA TRP A 123 15.65 16.23 -10.43
C TRP A 123 14.24 16.35 -11.02
N ASN A 124 13.97 17.44 -11.75
CA ASN A 124 12.69 17.65 -12.41
C ASN A 124 12.46 16.59 -13.52
N GLN A 125 13.47 16.33 -14.36
CA GLN A 125 13.40 15.35 -15.43
C GLN A 125 13.22 13.90 -14.91
N THR A 126 13.70 13.58 -13.71
CA THR A 126 13.53 12.26 -13.08
C THR A 126 12.37 12.17 -12.09
N THR A 127 11.49 13.18 -12.03
CA THR A 127 10.37 13.26 -11.06
C THR A 127 9.47 12.02 -11.09
N VAL A 128 9.15 11.48 -12.26
CA VAL A 128 8.31 10.27 -12.39
C VAL A 128 8.97 9.05 -11.73
N ILE A 129 10.29 8.89 -11.89
CA ILE A 129 11.06 7.80 -11.29
C ILE A 129 11.13 7.99 -9.77
N HIS A 130 11.31 9.22 -9.30
CA HIS A 130 11.29 9.56 -7.87
C HIS A 130 9.95 9.22 -7.21
N LEU A 131 8.83 9.53 -7.88
CA LEU A 131 7.48 9.20 -7.43
C LEU A 131 7.27 7.69 -7.30
N GLN A 132 7.67 6.92 -8.32
CA GLN A 132 7.58 5.46 -8.30
C GLN A 132 8.41 4.87 -7.15
N THR A 133 9.62 5.38 -6.96
CA THR A 133 10.54 4.99 -5.89
C THR A 133 9.93 5.21 -4.50
N ALA A 134 9.38 6.41 -4.27
CA ALA A 134 8.74 6.74 -3.00
C ALA A 134 7.52 5.85 -2.72
N LYS A 135 6.68 5.57 -3.74
CA LYS A 135 5.54 4.66 -3.62
C LYS A 135 5.97 3.23 -3.27
N ALA A 136 6.99 2.69 -3.94
CA ALA A 136 7.51 1.36 -3.64
C ALA A 136 8.06 1.26 -2.21
N HIS A 137 8.76 2.30 -1.75
CA HIS A 137 9.19 2.39 -0.36
C HIS A 137 8.00 2.41 0.62
N CYS A 138 6.95 3.20 0.34
CA CYS A 138 5.74 3.20 1.17
C CYS A 138 5.10 1.80 1.24
N TYR A 139 4.97 1.09 0.12
CA TYR A 139 4.46 -0.29 0.11
C TYR A 139 5.31 -1.21 0.99
N TYR A 140 6.64 -1.15 0.86
CA TYR A 140 7.55 -1.91 1.72
C TYR A 140 7.31 -1.59 3.21
N ILE A 141 7.23 -0.31 3.59
CA ILE A 141 7.00 0.10 4.97
C ILE A 141 5.64 -0.40 5.49
N SER A 142 4.57 -0.30 4.70
CA SER A 142 3.25 -0.80 5.07
C SER A 142 3.26 -2.32 5.31
N VAL A 143 3.86 -3.08 4.37
CA VAL A 143 3.96 -4.54 4.46
C VAL A 143 4.83 -4.97 5.65
N LYS A 144 5.98 -4.33 5.84
CA LYS A 144 6.88 -4.57 6.98
C LYS A 144 6.18 -4.28 8.30
N SER A 145 5.55 -3.11 8.43
CA SER A 145 4.89 -2.70 9.67
C SER A 145 3.73 -3.62 10.03
N PHE A 146 2.98 -4.10 9.03
CA PHE A 146 1.92 -5.08 9.26
C PHE A 146 2.52 -6.42 9.73
N THR A 147 3.57 -6.91 9.07
CA THR A 147 4.27 -8.13 9.47
C THR A 147 4.82 -8.05 10.90
N GLU A 148 5.49 -6.96 11.27
CA GLU A 148 6.01 -6.72 12.63
C GLU A 148 4.88 -6.61 13.67
N THR A 149 3.70 -6.13 13.28
CA THR A 149 2.52 -6.15 14.15
C THR A 149 1.99 -7.56 14.36
N LEU A 150 2.04 -8.45 13.37
CA LEU A 150 1.63 -9.85 13.53
C LEU A 150 2.50 -10.59 14.54
N GLU A 151 3.82 -10.36 14.53
CA GLU A 151 4.75 -10.95 15.50
C GLU A 151 4.36 -10.60 16.96
N LYS A 152 3.83 -9.40 17.18
CA LYS A 152 3.37 -8.95 18.51
C LYS A 152 2.04 -9.56 18.95
N LEU A 153 1.31 -10.21 18.05
CA LEU A 153 -0.02 -10.76 18.27
C LEU A 153 -0.05 -12.29 18.37
N GLU A 154 1.12 -12.95 18.38
CA GLU A 154 1.22 -14.42 18.43
C GLU A 154 0.48 -15.04 19.63
N ASN A 155 0.33 -14.30 20.74
CA ASN A 155 -0.43 -14.72 21.91
C ASN A 155 -1.96 -14.66 21.75
N LYS A 156 -2.47 -14.16 20.63
CA LYS A 156 -3.91 -14.07 20.31
C LYS A 156 -4.22 -14.82 19.01
N PRO A 157 -4.22 -16.17 19.02
CA PRO A 157 -4.16 -16.98 17.80
C PRO A 157 -5.31 -16.73 16.83
N ALA A 158 -6.54 -16.54 17.32
CA ALA A 158 -7.70 -16.28 16.46
C ALA A 158 -7.58 -14.92 15.73
N VAL A 159 -7.21 -13.86 16.47
CA VAL A 159 -7.02 -12.51 15.90
C VAL A 159 -5.83 -12.50 14.95
N TRP A 160 -4.73 -13.12 15.36
CA TRP A 160 -3.53 -13.28 14.56
C TRP A 160 -3.85 -13.94 13.22
N GLN A 161 -4.64 -15.03 13.21
CA GLN A 161 -4.95 -15.76 11.99
C GLN A 161 -5.74 -14.91 10.99
N VAL A 162 -6.73 -14.14 11.45
CA VAL A 162 -7.53 -13.28 10.57
C VAL A 162 -6.69 -12.11 10.04
N LEU A 163 -5.93 -11.44 10.91
CA LEU A 163 -5.06 -10.33 10.50
C LEU A 163 -3.92 -10.78 9.58
N LYS A 164 -3.39 -12.00 9.78
CA LYS A 164 -2.39 -12.59 8.90
C LYS A 164 -2.95 -12.79 7.50
N ARG A 165 -4.18 -13.29 7.35
CA ARG A 165 -4.84 -13.39 6.03
C ARG A 165 -5.04 -12.02 5.37
N LEU A 166 -5.39 -10.99 6.14
CA LEU A 166 -5.48 -9.62 5.61
C LEU A 166 -4.11 -9.07 5.18
N CYS A 167 -3.05 -9.36 5.95
CA CYS A 167 -1.69 -8.97 5.63
C CYS A 167 -1.22 -9.63 4.32
N ASP A 168 -1.43 -10.94 4.18
CA ASP A 168 -1.13 -11.67 2.94
C ASP A 168 -1.93 -11.07 1.77
N LEU A 169 -3.24 -10.85 1.95
CA LEU A 169 -4.10 -10.31 0.89
C LEU A 169 -3.63 -8.94 0.42
N TYR A 170 -3.27 -8.05 1.35
CA TYR A 170 -2.71 -6.73 1.05
C TYR A 170 -1.38 -6.82 0.31
N ALA A 171 -0.45 -7.66 0.79
CA ALA A 171 0.86 -7.83 0.19
C ALA A 171 0.77 -8.41 -1.23
N LEU A 172 -0.04 -9.46 -1.42
CA LEU A 172 -0.20 -10.11 -2.73
C LEU A 172 -0.95 -9.22 -3.72
N HIS A 173 -1.97 -8.49 -3.25
CA HIS A 173 -2.64 -7.48 -4.08
C HIS A 173 -1.65 -6.41 -4.56
N GLY A 174 -0.79 -5.92 -3.68
CA GLY A 174 0.27 -4.97 -4.01
C GLY A 174 1.23 -5.54 -5.07
N ILE A 175 1.67 -6.79 -4.92
CA ILE A 175 2.54 -7.45 -5.90
C ILE A 175 1.85 -7.53 -7.27
N LEU A 176 0.58 -7.96 -7.32
CA LEU A 176 -0.16 -8.09 -8.57
C LEU A 176 -0.40 -6.73 -9.25
N THR A 177 -0.70 -5.69 -8.47
CA THR A 177 -0.95 -4.34 -8.97
C THR A 177 0.32 -3.70 -9.55
N ASN A 178 1.49 -4.08 -9.01
CA ASN A 178 2.78 -3.55 -9.43
C ASN A 178 3.66 -4.63 -10.08
N ALA A 179 3.06 -5.65 -10.70
CA ALA A 179 3.78 -6.84 -11.16
C ALA A 179 4.95 -6.54 -12.11
N ALA A 180 4.83 -5.49 -12.93
CA ALA A 180 5.88 -5.04 -13.82
C ALA A 180 7.20 -4.75 -13.08
N ASP A 181 7.13 -4.17 -11.87
CA ASP A 181 8.31 -3.83 -11.08
C ASP A 181 9.06 -5.05 -10.53
N PHE A 182 8.33 -6.15 -10.30
CA PHE A 182 8.90 -7.42 -9.85
C PHE A 182 9.42 -8.26 -11.02
N LEU A 183 8.85 -8.07 -12.22
CA LEU A 183 9.26 -8.77 -13.44
C LEU A 183 10.47 -8.10 -14.12
N HIS A 184 10.64 -6.79 -13.95
CA HIS A 184 11.60 -5.96 -14.69
C HIS A 184 13.04 -6.49 -14.67
N ASP A 185 13.53 -6.93 -13.51
CA ASP A 185 14.87 -7.52 -13.35
C ASP A 185 14.85 -9.05 -13.20
N GLY A 186 13.69 -9.67 -13.46
CA GLY A 186 13.50 -11.11 -13.32
C GLY A 186 13.45 -11.61 -11.87
N PHE A 187 13.23 -10.73 -10.89
CA PHE A 187 13.08 -11.14 -9.49
C PHE A 187 11.91 -12.11 -9.32
N LEU A 188 10.75 -11.78 -9.92
CA LEU A 188 9.66 -12.73 -10.16
C LEU A 188 9.67 -13.18 -11.63
N SER A 189 9.25 -14.41 -11.85
CA SER A 189 8.87 -14.94 -13.16
C SER A 189 7.36 -14.84 -13.41
N GLY A 190 6.92 -14.96 -14.66
CA GLY A 190 5.49 -15.02 -14.99
C GLY A 190 4.74 -16.12 -14.23
N ALA A 191 5.34 -17.31 -14.12
CA ALA A 191 4.77 -18.42 -13.36
C ALA A 191 4.63 -18.11 -11.86
N GLN A 192 5.58 -17.38 -11.27
CA GLN A 192 5.46 -16.92 -9.89
C GLN A 192 4.37 -15.86 -9.74
N VAL A 193 4.17 -14.96 -10.71
CA VAL A 193 3.05 -14.01 -10.70
C VAL A 193 1.71 -14.76 -10.77
N ASP A 194 1.62 -15.84 -11.55
CA ASP A 194 0.43 -16.69 -11.59
C ASP A 194 0.19 -17.41 -10.24
N ALA A 195 1.25 -17.84 -9.56
CA ALA A 195 1.18 -18.39 -8.21
C ALA A 195 0.69 -17.36 -7.18
N VAL A 196 1.19 -16.10 -7.26
CA VAL A 196 0.69 -14.99 -6.43
C VAL A 196 -0.80 -14.76 -6.70
N ARG A 197 -1.23 -14.77 -7.98
CA ARG A 197 -2.64 -14.60 -8.35
C ARG A 197 -3.51 -15.71 -7.76
N THR A 198 -3.04 -16.94 -7.81
CA THR A 198 -3.73 -18.11 -7.22
C THR A 198 -3.92 -17.91 -5.72
N GLY A 199 -2.85 -17.61 -4.98
CA GLY A 199 -2.92 -17.34 -3.54
C GLY A 199 -3.82 -16.16 -3.19
N TYR A 200 -3.80 -15.09 -3.99
CA TYR A 200 -4.69 -13.94 -3.82
C TYR A 200 -6.17 -14.31 -3.95
N LEU A 201 -6.54 -15.09 -4.96
CA LEU A 201 -7.93 -15.53 -5.18
C LEU A 201 -8.41 -16.47 -4.07
N GLU A 202 -7.55 -17.38 -3.59
CA GLU A 202 -7.85 -18.24 -2.45
C GLU A 202 -8.08 -17.42 -1.17
N LEU A 203 -7.23 -16.42 -0.91
CA LEU A 203 -7.36 -15.52 0.23
C LEU A 203 -8.67 -14.73 0.23
N LEU A 204 -9.17 -14.30 -0.93
CA LEU A 204 -10.48 -13.62 -1.02
C LEU A 204 -11.59 -14.50 -0.44
N GLY A 205 -11.60 -15.79 -0.77
CA GLY A 205 -12.58 -16.75 -0.25
C GLY A 205 -12.47 -16.96 1.27
N LEU A 206 -11.25 -16.89 1.81
CA LEU A 206 -11.00 -17.01 3.25
C LEU A 206 -11.42 -15.74 4.00
N VAL A 207 -10.95 -14.56 3.56
CA VAL A 207 -11.26 -13.27 4.18
C VAL A 207 -12.76 -12.94 4.11
N ARG A 208 -13.46 -13.41 3.05
CA ARG A 208 -14.91 -13.25 2.92
C ARG A 208 -15.70 -13.77 4.13
N LYS A 209 -15.21 -14.80 4.81
CA LYS A 209 -15.86 -15.40 5.99
C LYS A 209 -15.85 -14.46 7.20
N ASP A 210 -14.78 -13.67 7.32
CA ASP A 210 -14.57 -12.75 8.43
C ASP A 210 -14.88 -11.28 8.06
N ALA A 211 -15.28 -11.01 6.81
CA ALA A 211 -15.39 -9.65 6.28
C ALA A 211 -16.29 -8.72 7.12
N ILE A 212 -17.44 -9.21 7.59
CA ILE A 212 -18.35 -8.43 8.44
C ILE A 212 -17.76 -8.21 9.84
N LEU A 213 -17.19 -9.26 10.44
CA LEU A 213 -16.55 -9.16 11.76
C LEU A 213 -15.36 -8.19 11.74
N LEU A 214 -14.60 -8.18 10.65
CA LEU A 214 -13.50 -7.25 10.41
C LEU A 214 -13.98 -5.80 10.27
N THR A 215 -15.15 -5.56 9.67
CA THR A 215 -15.72 -4.21 9.60
C THR A 215 -16.36 -3.79 10.92
N ASP A 216 -16.99 -4.72 11.64
CA ASP A 216 -17.60 -4.45 12.95
C ASP A 216 -16.53 -4.16 14.02
N ALA A 217 -15.33 -4.75 13.88
CA ALA A 217 -14.20 -4.50 14.77
C ALA A 217 -13.71 -3.03 14.77
N PHE A 218 -14.10 -2.20 13.79
CA PHE A 218 -13.86 -0.76 13.85
C PHE A 218 -14.76 -0.03 14.86
N ASP A 219 -15.84 -0.68 15.31
CA ASP A 219 -16.76 -0.19 16.35
C ASP A 219 -17.38 1.18 16.03
N PHE A 220 -17.70 1.41 14.75
CA PHE A 220 -18.41 2.62 14.33
C PHE A 220 -19.91 2.50 14.61
N THR A 221 -20.46 3.49 15.31
CA THR A 221 -21.90 3.60 15.54
C THR A 221 -22.64 4.09 14.29
N ASP A 222 -23.93 3.74 14.17
CA ASP A 222 -24.80 4.20 13.09
C ASP A 222 -24.78 5.73 12.89
N PRO A 223 -24.86 6.57 13.95
CA PRO A 223 -24.73 8.01 13.81
C PRO A 223 -23.36 8.46 13.28
N SER A 224 -22.28 7.75 13.63
CA SER A 224 -20.93 8.06 13.16
C SER A 224 -20.76 7.74 11.68
N LEU A 225 -21.29 6.59 11.23
CA LEU A 225 -21.28 6.21 9.81
C LEU A 225 -22.19 7.12 8.97
N ASN A 226 -23.31 7.57 9.54
CA ASN A 226 -24.32 8.38 8.89
C ASN A 226 -24.70 7.82 7.51
N SER A 227 -24.99 6.53 7.48
CA SER A 227 -25.25 5.76 6.25
C SER A 227 -26.48 4.87 6.44
N ALA A 228 -27.46 5.00 5.56
CA ALA A 228 -28.57 4.07 5.50
C ALA A 228 -28.14 2.69 4.93
N LEU A 229 -27.06 2.64 4.14
CA LEU A 229 -26.54 1.37 3.57
C LEU A 229 -25.64 0.61 4.56
N GLY A 230 -24.94 1.33 5.43
CA GLY A 230 -24.01 0.77 6.41
C GLY A 230 -24.60 0.69 7.80
N CYS A 231 -25.92 0.49 7.93
CA CYS A 231 -26.56 0.35 9.23
C CYS A 231 -26.21 -0.99 9.87
N TYR A 232 -25.92 -0.98 11.17
CA TYR A 232 -25.49 -2.16 11.92
C TYR A 232 -26.52 -3.29 11.90
N ASP A 233 -27.81 -2.94 11.99
CA ASP A 233 -28.93 -3.89 11.99
C ASP A 233 -29.23 -4.52 10.62
N GLY A 234 -28.59 -4.03 9.54
CA GLY A 234 -28.84 -4.50 8.18
C GLY A 234 -30.21 -4.11 7.58
N ASN A 235 -31.02 -3.29 8.28
CA ASN A 235 -32.34 -2.84 7.83
C ASN A 235 -32.28 -1.72 6.77
N VAL A 236 -31.51 -1.97 5.71
CA VAL A 236 -31.11 -0.96 4.71
C VAL A 236 -32.30 -0.34 3.98
N TYR A 237 -33.22 -1.16 3.47
CA TYR A 237 -34.30 -0.67 2.59
C TYR A 237 -35.34 0.17 3.33
N GLU A 238 -35.74 -0.26 4.53
CA GLU A 238 -36.68 0.51 5.37
C GLU A 238 -36.07 1.86 5.75
N ARG A 239 -34.78 1.86 6.13
CA ARG A 239 -34.06 3.08 6.50
C ARG A 239 -33.90 4.02 5.31
N LEU A 240 -33.53 3.51 4.14
CA LEU A 240 -33.47 4.29 2.90
C LEU A 240 -34.80 4.95 2.57
N PHE A 241 -35.89 4.18 2.60
CA PHE A 241 -37.23 4.69 2.29
C PHE A 241 -37.65 5.78 3.27
N HIS A 242 -37.52 5.52 4.57
CA HIS A 242 -37.85 6.48 5.62
C HIS A 242 -37.00 7.75 5.55
N TRP A 243 -35.70 7.65 5.27
CA TRP A 243 -34.82 8.81 5.12
C TRP A 243 -35.16 9.61 3.86
N ALA A 244 -35.50 8.93 2.76
CA ALA A 244 -35.94 9.58 1.54
C ALA A 244 -37.25 10.35 1.76
N GLN A 245 -38.22 9.81 2.50
CA GLN A 245 -39.47 10.49 2.85
C GLN A 245 -39.23 11.80 3.61
N LYS A 246 -38.22 11.83 4.48
CA LYS A 246 -37.82 13.02 5.26
C LYS A 246 -37.02 14.06 4.46
N SER A 247 -36.78 13.85 3.16
CA SER A 247 -36.09 14.82 2.32
C SER A 247 -36.86 16.15 2.28
N PRO A 248 -36.20 17.32 2.47
CA PRO A 248 -36.86 18.63 2.39
C PRO A 248 -37.58 18.90 1.06
N THR A 249 -37.20 18.20 -0.01
CA THR A 249 -37.83 18.30 -1.32
C THR A 249 -39.22 17.70 -1.38
N ASN A 250 -39.61 16.84 -0.45
CA ASN A 250 -40.95 16.22 -0.44
C ASN A 250 -42.00 17.09 0.25
N THR A 251 -41.58 18.23 0.82
CA THR A 251 -42.44 19.21 1.49
C THR A 251 -42.56 20.52 0.70
N GLN A 252 -42.06 20.55 -0.54
CA GLN A 252 -42.23 21.65 -1.50
C GLN A 252 -43.34 21.30 -2.50
#